data_AF-A0A4U7N8P9-F1
#
_entry.id   AF-A0A4U7N8P9-F1
#
_cell.length_a   1.000
_cell.length_b   1.000
_cell.length_c   1.000
_cell.angle_alpha   90.00
_cell.angle_beta   90.00
_cell.angle_gamma   90.00
#
_symmetry.space_group_name_H-M   'P 1'
#
loop_
_entity.id
_entity.type
_entity.pdbx_description
1 polymer ?
#
loop_
_entity_poly.entity_id
_entity_poly.type
_entity_poly.pdbx_seq_one_letter_code
_entity_poly.pdbx_strand_id
1 'polypeptide(L)'
;MADAAPMPAWQSLSAKIVHWILLVSVLAMPLTGVFGSYFGGRATSVFGVFTIPAAMEPSKAIAGVMFNMHGAFAMLTIVCLVLHVVGALKHHVIDRDDTLKRMVGKA
;
A
#
# COMPACT_ATOMS: atom_id res chain seq x y z
N MET A 1 -8.78 31.79 5.30
CA MET A 1 -8.88 30.42 5.84
C MET A 1 -10.33 30.21 6.23
N ALA A 2 -11.14 29.65 5.36
CA ALA A 2 -12.51 29.30 5.73
C ALA A 2 -12.41 27.97 6.51
N ASP A 3 -12.64 28.02 7.81
CA ASP A 3 -12.67 26.84 8.66
C ASP A 3 -13.83 25.95 8.20
N ALA A 4 -13.50 24.93 7.42
CA ALA A 4 -14.40 23.81 7.17
C ALA A 4 -14.84 23.24 8.53
N ALA A 5 -16.12 22.92 8.67
CA ALA A 5 -16.65 22.33 9.91
C ALA A 5 -15.73 21.20 10.39
N PRO A 6 -15.44 21.09 11.70
CA PRO A 6 -14.50 20.10 12.21
C PRO A 6 -14.89 18.72 11.71
N MET A 7 -13.99 18.08 10.96
CA MET A 7 -14.21 16.74 10.45
C MET A 7 -14.58 15.83 11.63
N PRO A 8 -15.66 15.03 11.53
CA PRO A 8 -16.02 14.11 12.58
C PRO A 8 -14.82 13.22 12.97
N ALA A 9 -14.61 13.02 14.27
CA ALA A 9 -13.43 12.29 14.76
C ALA A 9 -13.27 10.89 14.13
N TRP A 10 -14.39 10.22 13.85
CA TRP A 10 -14.41 8.91 13.18
C TRP A 10 -13.93 8.97 11.71
N GLN A 11 -14.23 10.06 11.00
CA GLN A 11 -13.78 10.27 9.62
C GLN A 11 -12.27 10.59 9.57
N SER A 12 -11.78 11.38 10.53
CA SER A 12 -10.34 11.65 10.68
C SER A 12 -9.55 10.39 11.06
N LEU A 13 -10.08 9.58 11.99
CA LEU A 13 -9.44 8.33 12.41
C LEU A 13 -9.41 7.29 11.27
N SER A 14 -10.53 7.10 10.56
CA SER A 14 -10.60 6.17 9.43
C SER A 14 -9.66 6.57 8.30
N ALA A 15 -9.57 7.87 7.96
CA ALA A 15 -8.61 8.36 6.98
C ALA A 15 -7.16 8.02 7.35
N LYS A 16 -6.77 8.20 8.63
CA LYS A 16 -5.43 7.84 9.13
C LYS A 16 -5.19 6.33 9.06
N ILE A 17 -6.16 5.51 9.45
CA ILE A 17 -6.05 4.05 9.41
C ILE A 17 -5.85 3.57 7.98
N VAL A 18 -6.69 4.00 7.03
CA VAL A 18 -6.57 3.61 5.62
C VAL A 18 -5.22 4.01 5.05
N HIS A 19 -4.75 5.23 5.35
CA HIS A 19 -3.45 5.70 4.88
C HIS A 19 -2.30 4.85 5.45
N TRP A 20 -2.31 4.56 6.75
CA TRP A 20 -1.28 3.70 7.37
C TRP A 20 -1.31 2.27 6.83
N ILE A 21 -2.49 1.70 6.62
CA ILE A 21 -2.62 0.37 5.99
C ILE A 21 -2.02 0.38 4.59
N LEU A 22 -2.24 1.42 3.80
CA LEU A 22 -1.63 1.55 2.47
C LEU A 22 -0.11 1.62 2.55
N LEU A 23 0.45 2.42 3.45
CA LEU A 23 1.91 2.53 3.63
C LEU A 23 2.54 1.18 3.99
N VAL A 24 1.93 0.47 4.95
CA VAL A 24 2.40 -0.86 5.37
C VAL A 24 2.26 -1.87 4.24
N SER A 25 1.12 -1.88 3.53
CA SER A 25 0.86 -2.85 2.47
C SER A 25 1.76 -2.64 1.26
N VAL A 26 2.01 -1.38 0.86
CA VAL A 26 2.93 -1.04 -0.23
C VAL A 26 4.36 -1.48 0.09
N LEU A 27 4.78 -1.45 1.36
CA LEU A 27 6.09 -1.96 1.77
C LEU A 27 6.11 -3.49 1.88
N ALA A 28 5.01 -4.11 2.34
CA ALA A 28 4.88 -5.56 2.46
C ALA A 28 4.85 -6.28 1.10
N MET A 29 4.28 -5.65 0.06
CA MET A 29 4.23 -6.18 -1.31
C MET A 29 5.60 -6.57 -1.88
N PRO A 30 6.59 -5.66 -2.01
CA PRO A 30 7.91 -6.00 -2.54
C PRO A 30 8.65 -7.00 -1.63
N LEU A 31 8.52 -6.87 -0.30
CA LEU A 31 9.14 -7.81 0.63
C LEU A 31 8.64 -9.24 0.38
N THR A 32 7.32 -9.45 0.44
CA THR A 32 6.73 -10.78 0.22
C THR A 32 7.02 -11.34 -1.17
N GLY A 33 7.04 -10.50 -2.21
CA GLY A 33 7.35 -10.93 -3.58
C GLY A 33 8.82 -11.37 -3.75
N VAL A 34 9.76 -10.60 -3.19
CA VAL A 34 11.19 -10.92 -3.21
C VAL A 34 11.47 -12.17 -2.40
N PHE A 35 10.94 -12.27 -1.17
CA PHE A 35 11.11 -13.46 -0.34
C PHE A 35 10.48 -14.71 -0.97
N GLY A 36 9.31 -14.59 -1.59
CA GLY A 36 8.69 -15.68 -2.34
C GLY A 36 9.54 -16.14 -3.51
N SER A 37 10.17 -15.22 -4.24
CA SER A 37 11.07 -15.54 -5.35
C SER A 37 12.38 -16.16 -4.87
N TYR A 38 12.96 -15.61 -3.79
CA TYR A 38 14.17 -16.10 -3.12
C TYR A 38 14.04 -17.57 -2.69
N PHE A 39 13.04 -17.88 -1.86
CA PHE A 39 12.77 -19.26 -1.41
C PHE A 39 12.18 -20.14 -2.51
N GLY A 40 11.65 -19.54 -3.56
CA GLY A 40 11.17 -20.22 -4.75
C GLY A 40 12.29 -20.63 -5.73
N GLY A 41 13.56 -20.44 -5.37
CA GLY A 41 14.70 -20.82 -6.20
C GLY A 41 14.94 -19.92 -7.41
N ARG A 42 14.41 -18.69 -7.40
CA ARG A 42 14.49 -17.74 -8.52
C ARG A 42 15.30 -16.52 -8.14
N ALA A 43 16.38 -16.27 -8.88
CA ALA A 43 17.12 -15.03 -8.78
C ALA A 43 16.26 -13.85 -9.25
N THR A 44 16.32 -12.73 -8.54
CA THR A 44 15.51 -11.53 -8.84
C THR A 44 16.42 -10.37 -9.19
N SER A 45 16.34 -9.88 -10.43
CA SER A 45 17.07 -8.68 -10.85
C SER A 45 16.37 -7.42 -10.33
N VAL A 46 17.11 -6.57 -9.63
CA VAL A 46 16.63 -5.30 -9.09
C VAL A 46 17.00 -4.19 -10.07
N PHE A 47 16.06 -3.88 -10.97
CA PHE A 47 16.20 -2.84 -11.99
C PHE A 47 17.46 -2.94 -12.86
N GLY A 48 18.06 -4.14 -12.97
CA GLY A 48 19.32 -4.36 -13.69
C GLY A 48 20.58 -3.86 -12.98
N VAL A 49 20.47 -3.29 -11.78
CA VAL A 49 21.62 -2.77 -11.00
C VAL A 49 22.34 -3.88 -10.26
N PHE A 50 21.58 -4.77 -9.62
CA PHE A 50 22.10 -5.95 -8.93
C PHE A 50 21.07 -7.08 -8.96
N THR A 51 21.51 -8.30 -8.66
CA THR A 51 20.64 -9.47 -8.60
C THR A 51 20.61 -10.04 -7.19
N ILE A 52 19.41 -10.20 -6.65
CA ILE A 52 19.18 -10.97 -5.44
C ILE A 52 19.30 -12.46 -5.82
N PRO A 53 20.25 -13.20 -5.25
CA PRO A 53 20.44 -14.61 -5.59
C PRO A 53 19.23 -15.44 -5.14
N ALA A 54 19.09 -16.65 -5.68
CA ALA A 54 18.15 -17.62 -5.14
C ALA A 54 18.66 -18.20 -3.81
N ALA A 55 17.75 -18.70 -2.97
CA ALA A 55 18.13 -19.49 -1.80
C ALA A 55 18.92 -20.73 -2.22
N MET A 56 20.01 -21.03 -1.50
CA MET A 56 20.81 -22.25 -1.72
C MET A 56 19.96 -23.52 -1.54
N GLU A 57 19.05 -23.49 -0.57
CA GLU A 57 18.06 -24.54 -0.33
C GLU A 57 16.64 -23.95 -0.47
N PRO A 58 16.02 -24.07 -1.66
CA PRO A 58 14.66 -23.60 -1.88
C PRO A 58 13.64 -24.34 -1.00
N SER A 59 12.62 -23.61 -0.54
CA SER A 59 11.50 -24.18 0.22
C SER A 59 10.18 -23.78 -0.41
N LYS A 60 9.52 -24.75 -1.07
CA LYS A 60 8.19 -24.54 -1.68
C LYS A 60 7.14 -24.14 -0.65
N ALA A 61 7.24 -24.62 0.58
CA ALA A 61 6.33 -24.27 1.66
C ALA A 61 6.45 -22.78 2.01
N ILE A 62 7.67 -22.28 2.23
CA ILE A 62 7.92 -20.87 2.56
C ILE A 62 7.55 -19.98 1.36
N ALA A 63 7.97 -20.35 0.15
CA ALA A 63 7.62 -19.62 -1.06
C ALA A 63 6.10 -19.52 -1.25
N GLY A 64 5.36 -20.61 -1.03
CA GLY A 64 3.90 -20.63 -1.10
C GLY A 64 3.24 -19.69 -0.08
N VAL A 65 3.71 -19.68 1.16
CA VAL A 65 3.23 -18.73 2.18
C VAL A 65 3.50 -17.29 1.77
N MET A 66 4.70 -16.99 1.28
CA MET A 66 5.07 -15.64 0.83
C MET A 66 4.23 -15.17 -0.36
N PHE A 67 3.96 -16.02 -1.36
CA PHE A 67 3.09 -15.65 -2.48
C PHE A 67 1.62 -15.52 -2.08
N ASN A 68 1.13 -16.34 -1.14
CA ASN A 68 -0.21 -16.17 -0.59
C ASN A 68 -0.33 -14.83 0.15
N MET A 69 0.66 -14.48 0.97
CA MET A 69 0.70 -13.17 1.63
C MET A 69 0.78 -12.03 0.62
N HIS A 70 1.58 -12.18 -0.44
CA HIS A 70 1.67 -11.20 -1.52
C HIS A 70 0.31 -10.99 -2.20
N GLY A 71 -0.42 -12.07 -2.53
CA GLY A 71 -1.77 -11.99 -3.07
C GLY A 71 -2.77 -11.33 -2.12
N ALA A 72 -2.68 -11.63 -0.82
CA ALA A 72 -3.51 -11.00 0.20
C ALA A 72 -3.23 -9.49 0.33
N PHE A 73 -1.95 -9.08 0.36
CA PHE A 73 -1.57 -7.67 0.39
C PHE A 73 -1.95 -6.95 -0.90
N ALA A 74 -1.92 -7.61 -2.05
CA ALA A 74 -2.38 -7.03 -3.31
C ALA A 74 -3.87 -6.67 -3.23
N MET A 75 -4.71 -7.61 -2.80
CA MET A 75 -6.15 -7.37 -2.64
C MET A 75 -6.44 -6.30 -1.59
N LEU A 76 -5.76 -6.35 -0.44
CA LEU A 76 -5.88 -5.35 0.63
C LEU A 76 -5.50 -3.95 0.12
N THR A 77 -4.39 -3.83 -0.60
CA THR A 77 -3.92 -2.57 -1.17
C THR A 77 -4.94 -2.01 -2.15
N ILE A 78 -5.50 -2.83 -3.05
CA ILE A 78 -6.51 -2.39 -4.01
C ILE A 78 -7.75 -1.84 -3.30
N VAL A 79 -8.29 -2.58 -2.32
CA VAL A 79 -9.48 -2.13 -1.57
C VAL A 79 -9.20 -0.83 -0.83
N CYS A 80 -8.09 -0.75 -0.10
CA CYS A 80 -7.72 0.45 0.64
C CYS A 80 -7.42 1.64 -0.29
N LEU A 81 -6.86 1.40 -1.48
CA LEU A 81 -6.57 2.44 -2.45
C LEU A 81 -7.86 3.04 -3.01
N VAL A 82 -8.84 2.19 -3.34
CA VAL A 82 -10.18 2.65 -3.75
C VAL A 82 -10.82 3.48 -2.64
N LEU A 83 -10.81 3.00 -1.40
CA LEU A 83 -11.35 3.76 -0.26
C LEU A 83 -10.63 5.10 -0.06
N HIS A 84 -9.31 5.13 -0.20
CA HIS A 84 -8.50 6.33 -0.10
C HIS A 84 -8.87 7.36 -1.18
N VAL A 85 -8.94 6.94 -2.45
CA VAL A 85 -9.28 7.80 -3.59
C VAL A 85 -10.71 8.32 -3.47
N VAL A 86 -11.68 7.45 -3.15
CA VAL A 86 -13.07 7.84 -2.95
C VAL A 86 -13.19 8.81 -1.76
N GLY A 87 -12.48 8.56 -0.66
CA GLY A 87 -12.42 9.45 0.48
C GLY A 87 -11.90 10.83 0.10
N ALA A 88 -10.74 10.91 -0.56
CA ALA A 88 -10.16 12.17 -1.01
C ALA A 88 -11.09 12.93 -1.98
N LEU A 89 -11.78 12.21 -2.88
CA LEU A 89 -12.74 12.82 -3.79
C LEU A 89 -14.00 13.32 -3.07
N LYS A 90 -14.53 12.55 -2.11
CA LYS A 90 -15.67 12.96 -1.27
C LYS A 90 -15.33 14.23 -0.49
N HIS A 91 -14.14 14.27 0.10
CA HIS A 91 -13.61 15.45 0.78
C HIS A 91 -13.51 16.68 -0.13
N HIS A 92 -13.03 16.49 -1.36
CA HIS A 92 -12.86 17.59 -2.30
C HIS A 92 -14.17 18.09 -2.91
N VAL A 93 -15.08 17.18 -3.29
CA VAL A 93 -16.30 17.51 -4.05
C VAL A 93 -17.48 17.83 -3.13
N ILE A 94 -17.66 17.06 -2.05
CA ILE A 94 -18.81 17.19 -1.14
C ILE A 94 -18.43 18.07 0.05
N ASP A 95 -17.38 17.70 0.78
CA ASP A 95 -16.97 18.45 1.98
C ASP A 95 -16.28 19.80 1.61
N ARG A 96 -15.92 19.96 0.32
CA ARG A 96 -15.25 21.14 -0.27
C ARG A 96 -14.02 21.61 0.51
N ASP A 97 -13.28 20.65 1.05
CA ASP A 97 -12.04 20.93 1.77
C ASP A 97 -10.81 20.91 0.85
N ASP A 98 -9.68 21.38 1.41
CA ASP A 98 -8.41 21.46 0.70
C ASP A 98 -7.60 20.15 0.76
N THR A 99 -8.17 19.02 1.20
CA THR A 99 -7.44 17.74 1.36
C THR A 99 -6.74 17.32 0.07
N LEU A 100 -7.46 17.33 -1.06
CA LEU A 100 -6.86 16.99 -2.35
C LEU A 100 -5.82 18.02 -2.80
N LYS A 101 -6.04 19.31 -2.53
CA LYS A 101 -5.09 20.39 -2.88
C LYS A 101 -3.76 20.23 -2.14
N ARG A 102 -3.79 19.77 -0.88
CA ARG A 102 -2.60 19.48 -0.08
C ARG A 102 -1.79 18.31 -0.65
N MET A 103 -2.44 17.31 -1.24
CA MET A 103 -1.74 16.19 -1.89
C MET A 103 -1.02 16.62 -3.18
N VAL A 104 -1.62 17.52 -3.95
CA VAL A 104 -1.06 18.00 -5.23
C VAL A 104 -0.17 19.23 -5.11
N GLY A 105 0.14 19.67 -3.88
CA GLY A 105 1.02 20.83 -3.62
C GLY A 105 0.45 22.18 -4.04
N LYS A 106 -0.89 22.32 -4.07
CA LYS A 106 -1.61 23.55 -4.45
C LYS A 106 -2.32 24.24 -3.27
N ALA A 107 -1.97 23.85 -2.04
CA ALA A 107 -2.51 24.39 -0.81
C ALA A 107 -1.50 25.33 -0.13
#